data_AF-A0A1F5KKY1-F1
#
_entry.id   AF-A0A1F5KKY1-F1
#
_cell.length_a   1.000
_cell.length_b   1.000
_cell.length_c   1.000
_cell.angle_alpha   90.00
_cell.angle_beta   90.00
_cell.angle_gamma   90.00
#
_symmetry.space_group_name_H-M   'P 1'
#
loop_
_entity.id
_entity.type
_entity.pdbx_description
1 polymer ?
#
loop_
_entity_poly.entity_id
_entity_poly.type
_entity_poly.pdbx_seq_one_letter_code
_entity_poly.pdbx_strand_id
1 'polypeptide(L)'
;MSHLPFTLLAYLLNSIAVLIDKFLLNEKIPDPLVYVFYFSVFSLIGLFIIPFTQTPDIQVFLLASSSTLLWTTGAYFMFKALQKGLVYRVIPVIGTLIPIFLLIFYGYISQSISVNQAWAAGILILGLSTLTLPYLKGRLILAEFGLELGSAFLFACSYIVLHWAYSLAPFLTVFAWSRLILIPVGMLIYLIPKLHQRVFVGQTQSFNLFSKMGWLFVFGQACGGSAELLLTFSIALANPALVNSLQGTQYIFLFLSSLILARFYPKIYAEKSTLVKFMTKVLGIVLIGIGLLILGLAQVKSPLADFGLTYSPRYAQSLGLDAKTTFTQSLQDLKIKKVRLPVYWDEVEPTDGAFYFKDIDFYLEEAAKYRVEVLLVVGYKQPRWPECFIPPWLSKLPIERQIERVLSLLLGEISHFKEFKAISMWQVENEPLLSFGSCSIPPIERGKLLEKELSLIKQLDHRPIMLTDSGELSSWKGVMNILTQDPDQNREHILGITMYRQVWNPLFGQVSYPLPPLFYDLKAKVMKHLTQATFKETLVAELQAEPWPASRVPIQEIPIEEQLKFFPLSQLKANISFARETNFKTAYLWGAEWWYFMALHGHPEYLEYIKSSINH
;
A
#
# COMPACT_ATOMS: atom_id res chain seq x y z
N MET A 1 -17.70 -10.96 11.90
CA MET A 1 -17.64 -12.15 11.03
C MET A 1 -16.58 -11.92 9.96
N SER A 2 -15.81 -12.94 9.57
CA SER A 2 -14.80 -12.80 8.50
C SER A 2 -15.48 -12.72 7.13
N HIS A 3 -15.14 -11.71 6.32
CA HIS A 3 -15.67 -11.57 4.95
C HIS A 3 -15.03 -12.58 3.97
N LEU A 4 -13.82 -13.06 4.26
CA LEU A 4 -12.98 -13.82 3.34
C LEU A 4 -13.66 -15.08 2.77
N PRO A 5 -14.33 -15.95 3.56
CA PRO A 5 -14.98 -17.14 3.02
C PRO A 5 -16.10 -16.78 2.02
N PHE A 6 -16.89 -15.74 2.30
CA PHE A 6 -17.96 -15.29 1.42
C PHE A 6 -17.41 -14.70 0.13
N THR A 7 -16.32 -13.93 0.22
CA THR A 7 -15.65 -13.35 -0.97
C THR A 7 -15.09 -14.44 -1.88
N LEU A 8 -14.39 -15.44 -1.32
CA LEU A 8 -13.84 -16.55 -2.09
C LEU A 8 -14.95 -17.40 -2.74
N LEU A 9 -16.02 -17.69 -1.99
CA LEU A 9 -17.19 -18.40 -2.54
C LEU A 9 -17.85 -17.60 -3.66
N ALA A 10 -17.97 -16.28 -3.52
CA ALA A 10 -18.54 -15.43 -4.55
C ALA A 10 -17.73 -15.48 -5.85
N TYR A 11 -16.40 -15.34 -5.78
CA TYR A 11 -15.54 -15.45 -6.96
C TYR A 11 -15.52 -16.85 -7.57
N LEU A 12 -15.67 -17.90 -6.75
CA LEU A 12 -15.85 -19.27 -7.23
C LEU A 12 -17.16 -19.41 -8.01
N LEU A 13 -18.29 -18.98 -7.46
CA LEU A 13 -19.59 -19.04 -8.13
C LEU A 13 -19.61 -18.21 -9.41
N ASN A 14 -18.98 -17.04 -9.41
CA ASN A 14 -18.84 -16.22 -10.60
C ASN A 14 -18.01 -16.95 -11.68
N SER A 15 -16.92 -17.61 -11.29
CA SER A 15 -16.12 -18.42 -12.21
C SER A 15 -16.92 -19.56 -12.84
N ILE A 16 -17.78 -20.23 -12.06
CA ILE A 16 -18.67 -21.29 -12.55
C ILE A 16 -19.68 -20.72 -13.57
N ALA A 17 -20.30 -19.58 -13.26
CA ALA A 17 -21.27 -18.93 -14.14
C ALA A 17 -20.63 -18.62 -15.51
N VAL A 18 -19.46 -17.98 -15.51
CA VAL A 18 -18.71 -17.65 -16.73
C VAL A 18 -18.33 -18.90 -17.54
N LEU A 19 -17.90 -19.98 -16.88
CA LEU A 19 -17.53 -21.22 -17.57
C LEU A 19 -18.74 -21.86 -18.25
N ILE A 20 -19.90 -21.86 -17.57
CA ILE A 20 -21.16 -22.32 -18.13
C ILE A 20 -21.57 -21.46 -19.33
N ASP A 21 -21.49 -20.14 -19.21
CA ASP A 21 -21.82 -19.23 -20.30
C ASP A 21 -20.90 -19.48 -21.51
N LYS A 22 -19.60 -19.70 -21.30
CA LYS A 22 -18.67 -20.08 -22.39
C LYS A 22 -19.09 -21.40 -23.06
N PHE A 23 -19.47 -22.41 -22.27
CA PHE A 23 -19.91 -23.69 -22.82
C PHE A 23 -21.15 -23.51 -23.70
N LEU A 24 -22.15 -22.81 -23.17
CA LEU A 24 -23.42 -22.58 -23.85
C LEU A 24 -23.25 -21.72 -25.10
N LEU A 25 -22.40 -20.68 -25.06
CA LEU A 25 -22.06 -19.84 -26.20
C LEU A 25 -21.49 -20.62 -27.39
N ASN A 26 -20.75 -21.70 -27.13
CA ASN A 26 -20.13 -22.51 -28.18
C ASN A 26 -21.02 -23.66 -28.67
N GLU A 27 -21.97 -24.13 -27.85
CA GLU A 27 -22.76 -25.34 -28.16
C GLU A 27 -24.21 -25.05 -28.56
N LYS A 28 -24.92 -24.19 -27.81
CA LYS A 28 -26.40 -24.10 -27.88
C LYS A 28 -26.98 -22.69 -27.92
N ILE A 29 -26.29 -21.70 -27.38
CA ILE A 29 -26.76 -20.31 -27.30
C ILE A 29 -25.72 -19.39 -27.94
N PRO A 30 -25.50 -19.49 -29.27
CA PRO A 30 -24.43 -18.75 -29.95
C PRO A 30 -24.76 -17.28 -30.21
N ASP A 31 -25.95 -16.77 -29.87
CA ASP A 31 -26.24 -15.34 -29.95
C ASP A 31 -26.21 -14.70 -28.55
N PRO A 32 -25.27 -13.79 -28.26
CA PRO A 32 -25.21 -13.06 -26.99
C PRO A 32 -26.47 -12.26 -26.66
N LEU A 33 -27.30 -11.93 -27.67
CA LEU A 33 -28.57 -11.24 -27.45
C LEU A 33 -29.57 -12.11 -26.66
N VAL A 34 -29.44 -13.44 -26.70
CA VAL A 34 -30.26 -14.35 -25.88
C VAL A 34 -29.97 -14.14 -24.39
N TYR A 35 -28.71 -13.93 -24.01
CA TYR A 35 -28.34 -13.64 -22.62
C TYR A 35 -28.93 -12.31 -22.16
N VAL A 36 -28.86 -11.27 -23.01
CA VAL A 36 -29.47 -9.96 -22.72
C VAL A 36 -31.01 -10.07 -22.55
N PHE A 37 -31.66 -10.87 -23.38
CA PHE A 37 -33.09 -11.14 -23.23
C PHE A 37 -33.40 -11.80 -21.88
N TYR A 38 -32.65 -12.85 -21.50
CA TYR A 38 -32.87 -13.51 -20.21
C TYR A 38 -32.48 -12.66 -19.00
N PHE A 39 -31.49 -11.76 -19.11
CA PHE A 39 -31.27 -10.74 -18.07
C PHE A 39 -32.51 -9.90 -17.84
N SER A 40 -33.23 -9.56 -18.90
CA SER A 40 -34.50 -8.83 -18.84
C SER A 40 -35.59 -9.67 -18.17
N VAL A 41 -35.66 -10.97 -18.45
CA VAL A 41 -36.59 -11.88 -17.77
C VAL A 41 -36.27 -12.00 -16.28
N PHE A 42 -35.01 -12.23 -15.91
CA PHE A 42 -34.62 -12.33 -14.50
C PHE A 42 -34.75 -11.00 -13.75
N SER A 43 -34.68 -9.86 -14.45
CA SER A 43 -34.92 -8.55 -13.86
C SER A 43 -36.33 -8.39 -13.27
N LEU A 44 -37.30 -9.20 -13.72
CA LEU A 44 -38.66 -9.24 -13.16
C LEU A 44 -38.67 -9.64 -11.68
N ILE A 45 -37.65 -10.36 -11.21
CA ILE A 45 -37.50 -10.66 -9.77
C ILE A 45 -37.39 -9.36 -8.96
N GLY A 46 -36.83 -8.29 -9.54
CA GLY A 46 -36.75 -6.97 -8.93
C GLY A 46 -38.12 -6.38 -8.57
N LEU A 47 -39.20 -6.74 -9.30
CA LEU A 47 -40.56 -6.28 -9.01
C LEU A 47 -41.04 -6.76 -7.64
N PHE A 48 -40.60 -7.93 -7.18
CA PHE A 48 -40.91 -8.43 -5.83
C PHE A 48 -40.11 -7.71 -4.74
N ILE A 49 -39.02 -7.03 -5.09
CA ILE A 49 -38.20 -6.26 -4.16
C ILE A 49 -38.74 -4.83 -3.98
N ILE A 50 -39.35 -4.25 -5.02
CA ILE A 50 -39.88 -2.87 -5.00
C ILE A 50 -40.73 -2.54 -3.77
N PRO A 51 -41.68 -3.38 -3.31
CA PRO A 51 -42.53 -3.09 -2.15
C PRO A 51 -41.74 -2.85 -0.85
N PHE A 52 -40.49 -3.29 -0.79
CA PHE A 52 -39.58 -3.12 0.35
C PHE A 52 -38.63 -1.93 0.18
N THR A 53 -38.85 -1.07 -0.82
CA THR A 53 -37.99 0.07 -1.15
C THR A 53 -38.75 1.39 -1.18
N GLN A 54 -38.01 2.49 -1.08
CA GLN A 54 -38.55 3.83 -1.33
C GLN A 54 -38.55 4.11 -2.84
N THR A 55 -39.55 4.84 -3.33
CA THR A 55 -39.56 5.33 -4.72
C THR A 55 -38.42 6.34 -4.91
N PRO A 56 -37.47 6.10 -5.82
CA PRO A 56 -36.36 7.02 -6.05
C PRO A 56 -36.82 8.29 -6.75
N ASP A 57 -36.05 9.37 -6.57
CA ASP A 57 -36.16 10.55 -7.42
C ASP A 57 -35.83 10.20 -8.89
N ILE A 58 -36.36 10.99 -9.82
CA ILE A 58 -36.17 10.80 -11.26
C ILE A 58 -34.68 10.79 -11.63
N GLN A 59 -33.86 11.62 -10.97
CA GLN A 59 -32.42 11.65 -11.21
C GLN A 59 -31.78 10.32 -10.84
N VAL A 60 -32.11 9.77 -9.68
CA VAL A 60 -31.59 8.47 -9.20
C VAL A 60 -32.05 7.35 -10.14
N PHE A 61 -33.31 7.35 -10.55
CA PHE A 61 -33.84 6.37 -11.49
C PHE A 61 -33.10 6.42 -12.84
N LEU A 62 -32.86 7.61 -13.39
CA LEU A 62 -32.14 7.78 -14.66
C LEU A 62 -30.68 7.35 -14.57
N LEU A 63 -29.98 7.69 -13.48
CA LEU A 63 -28.59 7.25 -13.24
C LEU A 63 -28.52 5.72 -13.10
N ALA A 64 -29.35 5.13 -12.25
CA ALA A 64 -29.39 3.69 -12.02
C ALA A 64 -29.75 2.91 -13.30
N SER A 65 -30.70 3.41 -14.08
CA SER A 65 -31.08 2.84 -15.38
C SER A 65 -29.95 2.94 -16.40
N SER A 66 -29.31 4.11 -16.51
CA SER A 66 -28.20 4.34 -17.43
C SER A 66 -27.01 3.43 -17.10
N SER A 67 -26.69 3.29 -15.82
CA SER A 67 -25.66 2.35 -15.35
C SER A 67 -25.98 0.91 -15.77
N THR A 68 -27.22 0.46 -15.60
CA THR A 68 -27.63 -0.90 -15.98
C THR A 68 -27.56 -1.12 -17.49
N LEU A 69 -27.98 -0.15 -18.30
CA LEU A 69 -27.85 -0.22 -19.76
C LEU A 69 -26.39 -0.31 -20.20
N LEU A 70 -25.51 0.52 -19.64
CA LEU A 70 -24.07 0.47 -19.91
C LEU A 70 -23.47 -0.89 -19.52
N TRP A 71 -23.85 -1.41 -18.35
CA TRP A 71 -23.39 -2.72 -17.88
C TRP A 71 -23.84 -3.83 -18.82
N THR A 72 -25.12 -3.84 -19.21
CA THR A 72 -25.68 -4.85 -20.10
C THR A 72 -25.05 -4.81 -21.50
N THR A 73 -24.77 -3.62 -22.03
CA THR A 73 -24.01 -3.48 -23.29
C THR A 73 -22.56 -3.96 -23.13
N GLY A 74 -21.92 -3.68 -21.99
CA GLY A 74 -20.61 -4.24 -21.64
C GLY A 74 -20.60 -5.76 -21.60
N ALA A 75 -21.62 -6.37 -20.97
CA ALA A 75 -21.80 -7.83 -20.91
C ALA A 75 -22.05 -8.44 -22.30
N TYR A 76 -22.80 -7.77 -23.17
CA TYR A 76 -22.96 -8.20 -24.56
C TYR A 76 -21.62 -8.26 -25.32
N PHE A 77 -20.74 -7.27 -25.13
CA PHE A 77 -19.38 -7.30 -25.69
C PHE A 77 -18.49 -8.38 -25.05
N MET A 78 -18.60 -8.58 -23.73
CA MET A 78 -17.92 -9.67 -23.03
C MET A 78 -18.29 -11.03 -23.61
N PHE A 79 -19.58 -11.31 -23.83
CA PHE A 79 -20.03 -12.57 -24.41
C PHE A 79 -19.53 -12.76 -25.86
N LYS A 80 -19.50 -11.70 -26.66
CA LYS A 80 -18.88 -11.75 -28.00
C LYS A 80 -17.37 -12.04 -27.95
N ALA A 81 -16.66 -11.48 -26.97
CA ALA A 81 -15.24 -11.78 -26.76
C ALA A 81 -15.06 -13.25 -26.32
N LEU A 82 -15.88 -13.71 -25.37
CA LEU A 82 -15.88 -15.09 -24.89
C LEU A 82 -16.17 -16.10 -25.99
N GLN A 83 -17.00 -15.80 -26.99
CA GLN A 83 -17.18 -16.69 -28.14
C GLN A 83 -15.88 -16.94 -28.91
N LYS A 84 -15.09 -15.88 -29.11
CA LYS A 84 -13.89 -15.93 -29.94
C LYS A 84 -12.66 -16.46 -29.22
N GLY A 85 -12.54 -16.22 -27.91
CA GLY A 85 -11.36 -16.67 -27.17
C GLY A 85 -11.61 -17.41 -25.88
N LEU A 86 -10.54 -17.48 -25.10
CA LEU A 86 -10.40 -18.35 -23.94
C LEU A 86 -10.83 -17.64 -22.67
N VAL A 87 -11.58 -18.32 -21.81
CA VAL A 87 -12.17 -17.72 -20.60
C VAL A 87 -11.13 -17.14 -19.66
N TYR A 88 -10.05 -17.89 -19.39
CA TYR A 88 -8.94 -17.48 -18.54
C TYR A 88 -8.02 -16.43 -19.19
N ARG A 89 -8.38 -15.91 -20.37
CA ARG A 89 -7.74 -14.76 -21.02
C ARG A 89 -8.70 -13.58 -21.06
N VAL A 90 -9.89 -13.77 -21.64
CA VAL A 90 -10.90 -12.72 -21.83
C VAL A 90 -11.29 -12.07 -20.51
N ILE A 91 -11.63 -12.88 -19.49
CA ILE A 91 -12.11 -12.34 -18.21
C ILE A 91 -11.02 -11.61 -17.43
N PRO A 92 -9.79 -12.16 -17.26
CA PRO A 92 -8.72 -11.41 -16.62
C PRO A 92 -8.33 -10.13 -17.38
N VAL A 93 -8.39 -10.11 -18.72
CA VAL A 93 -8.14 -8.88 -19.50
C VAL A 93 -9.18 -7.82 -19.14
N ILE A 94 -10.47 -8.14 -19.24
CA ILE A 94 -11.57 -7.21 -18.92
C ILE A 94 -11.45 -6.73 -17.48
N GLY A 95 -11.31 -7.66 -16.54
CA GLY A 95 -11.23 -7.36 -15.11
C GLY A 95 -9.97 -6.61 -14.68
N THR A 96 -8.89 -6.64 -15.47
CA THR A 96 -7.70 -5.81 -15.27
C THR A 96 -7.88 -4.40 -15.84
N LEU A 97 -8.55 -4.28 -16.98
CA LEU A 97 -8.76 -2.99 -17.64
C LEU A 97 -9.78 -2.11 -16.91
N ILE A 98 -10.81 -2.70 -16.29
CA ILE A 98 -11.81 -1.97 -15.48
C ILE A 98 -11.14 -1.05 -14.43
N PRO A 99 -10.33 -1.56 -13.47
CA PRO A 99 -9.71 -0.70 -12.46
C PRO A 99 -8.71 0.31 -13.04
N ILE A 100 -8.06 0.00 -14.16
CA ILE A 100 -7.19 0.96 -14.86
C ILE A 100 -8.03 2.14 -15.39
N PHE A 101 -9.16 1.87 -16.06
CA PHE A 101 -10.06 2.92 -16.52
C PHE A 101 -10.61 3.74 -15.35
N LEU A 102 -11.06 3.10 -14.28
CA LEU A 102 -11.53 3.78 -13.08
C LEU A 102 -10.45 4.70 -12.48
N LEU A 103 -9.19 4.25 -12.43
CA LEU A 103 -8.08 5.07 -11.95
C LEU A 103 -7.80 6.27 -12.85
N ILE A 104 -7.86 6.10 -14.18
CA ILE A 104 -7.69 7.20 -15.14
C ILE A 104 -8.80 8.24 -14.95
N PHE A 105 -10.06 7.81 -14.86
CA PHE A 105 -11.20 8.72 -14.64
C PHE A 105 -11.09 9.44 -13.29
N TYR A 106 -10.80 8.70 -12.21
CA TYR A 106 -10.66 9.30 -10.89
C TYR A 106 -9.46 10.24 -10.80
N GLY A 107 -8.32 9.87 -11.38
CA GLY A 107 -7.12 10.72 -11.42
C GLY A 107 -7.36 12.02 -12.18
N TYR A 108 -8.15 11.99 -13.26
CA TYR A 108 -8.57 13.19 -13.98
C TYR A 108 -9.48 14.09 -13.13
N ILE A 109 -10.44 13.52 -12.40
CA ILE A 109 -11.38 14.28 -11.56
C ILE A 109 -10.67 14.86 -10.32
N SER A 110 -9.86 14.05 -9.65
CA SER A 110 -9.20 14.40 -8.38
C SER A 110 -7.87 15.14 -8.55
N GLN A 111 -7.38 15.29 -9.79
CA GLN A 111 -6.08 15.90 -10.13
C GLN A 111 -4.89 15.27 -9.37
N SER A 112 -5.05 14.06 -8.86
CA SER A 112 -4.03 13.37 -8.07
C SER A 112 -4.16 11.85 -8.21
N ILE A 113 -3.02 11.17 -8.36
CA ILE A 113 -2.90 9.71 -8.29
C ILE A 113 -1.82 9.43 -7.26
N SER A 114 -2.15 8.60 -6.27
CA SER A 114 -1.21 8.20 -5.23
C SER A 114 -0.06 7.37 -5.81
N VAL A 115 1.10 7.40 -5.17
CA VAL A 115 2.27 6.60 -5.62
C VAL A 115 1.92 5.11 -5.59
N ASN A 116 1.20 4.65 -4.57
CA ASN A 116 0.73 3.26 -4.49
C ASN A 116 -0.20 2.88 -5.66
N GLN A 117 -1.10 3.78 -6.05
CA GLN A 117 -2.02 3.55 -7.17
C GLN A 117 -1.28 3.46 -8.52
N ALA A 118 -0.26 4.31 -8.72
CA ALA A 118 0.58 4.27 -9.92
C ALA A 118 1.36 2.95 -10.02
N TRP A 119 1.95 2.48 -8.91
CA TRP A 119 2.61 1.17 -8.86
C TRP A 119 1.65 0.01 -9.13
N ALA A 120 0.44 0.05 -8.54
CA ALA A 120 -0.58 -0.96 -8.80
C ALA A 120 -0.94 -1.01 -10.29
N ALA A 121 -1.17 0.14 -10.93
CA ALA A 121 -1.45 0.21 -12.36
C ALA A 121 -0.29 -0.34 -13.21
N GLY A 122 0.96 -0.02 -12.86
CA GLY A 122 2.14 -0.56 -13.54
C GLY A 122 2.23 -2.09 -13.44
N ILE A 123 1.98 -2.66 -12.27
CA ILE A 123 1.96 -4.12 -12.05
C ILE A 123 0.80 -4.79 -12.81
N LEU A 124 -0.38 -4.16 -12.82
CA LEU A 124 -1.53 -4.65 -13.59
C LEU A 124 -1.24 -4.68 -15.10
N ILE A 125 -0.63 -3.63 -15.64
CA ILE A 125 -0.21 -3.57 -17.05
C ILE A 125 0.82 -4.65 -17.35
N LEU A 126 1.85 -4.80 -16.50
CA LEU A 126 2.86 -5.85 -16.64
C LEU A 126 2.25 -7.25 -16.60
N GLY A 127 1.33 -7.50 -15.67
CA GLY A 127 0.59 -8.75 -15.57
C GLY A 127 -0.26 -9.04 -16.81
N LEU A 128 -0.97 -8.04 -17.33
CA LEU A 128 -1.75 -8.12 -18.56
C LEU A 128 -0.87 -8.41 -19.78
N SER A 129 0.24 -7.69 -19.94
CA SER A 129 1.20 -7.92 -21.02
C SER A 129 1.81 -9.32 -20.93
N THR A 130 2.14 -9.78 -19.72
CA THR A 130 2.67 -11.12 -19.48
C THR A 130 1.63 -12.19 -19.84
N LEU A 131 0.38 -12.05 -19.36
CA LEU A 131 -0.71 -12.98 -19.67
C LEU A 131 -0.98 -13.09 -21.18
N THR A 132 -0.86 -11.98 -21.91
CA THR A 132 -1.17 -11.90 -23.35
C THR A 132 0.01 -12.26 -24.27
N LEU A 133 1.25 -12.23 -23.77
CA LEU A 133 2.47 -12.52 -24.52
C LEU A 133 2.41 -13.82 -25.36
N PRO A 134 1.89 -14.96 -24.86
CA PRO A 134 1.82 -16.21 -25.62
C PRO A 134 0.96 -16.15 -26.89
N TYR A 135 0.13 -15.11 -27.04
CA TYR A 135 -0.89 -14.97 -28.09
C TYR A 135 -0.50 -13.97 -29.19
N LEU A 136 0.58 -13.20 -29.01
CA LEU A 136 0.99 -12.13 -29.93
C LEU A 136 1.37 -12.63 -31.35
N LYS A 137 1.93 -13.83 -31.48
CA LYS A 137 2.32 -14.43 -32.78
C LYS A 137 1.13 -15.08 -33.50
N GLY A 138 0.06 -14.31 -33.74
CA GLY A 138 -1.02 -14.68 -34.67
C GLY A 138 -2.29 -15.31 -34.08
N ARG A 139 -2.46 -15.33 -32.74
CA ARG A 139 -3.71 -15.80 -32.09
C ARG A 139 -4.52 -14.69 -31.40
N LEU A 140 -3.94 -13.50 -31.22
CA LEU A 140 -4.66 -12.32 -30.75
C LEU A 140 -5.45 -11.75 -31.92
N ILE A 141 -6.75 -12.04 -31.94
CA ILE A 141 -7.66 -11.43 -32.90
C ILE A 141 -7.84 -9.98 -32.44
N LEU A 142 -7.35 -8.99 -33.20
CA LEU A 142 -7.46 -7.57 -32.83
C LEU A 142 -8.92 -7.16 -32.55
N ALA A 143 -9.86 -7.76 -33.29
CA ALA A 143 -11.30 -7.58 -33.07
C ALA A 143 -11.82 -8.20 -31.76
N GLU A 144 -11.17 -9.24 -31.22
CA GLU A 144 -11.49 -9.79 -29.91
C GLU A 144 -10.99 -8.86 -28.80
N PHE A 145 -9.75 -8.40 -28.87
CA PHE A 145 -9.22 -7.43 -27.91
C PHE A 145 -10.01 -6.12 -27.92
N GLY A 146 -10.48 -5.65 -29.08
CA GLY A 146 -11.39 -4.50 -29.16
C GLY A 146 -12.73 -4.70 -28.43
N LEU A 147 -13.28 -5.93 -28.43
CA LEU A 147 -14.47 -6.26 -27.66
C LEU A 147 -14.18 -6.29 -26.15
N GLU A 148 -13.03 -6.82 -25.74
CA GLU A 148 -12.57 -6.81 -24.34
C GLU A 148 -12.40 -5.37 -23.83
N LEU A 149 -11.73 -4.51 -24.60
CA LEU A 149 -11.51 -3.11 -24.28
C LEU A 149 -12.82 -2.34 -24.16
N GLY A 150 -13.73 -2.51 -25.14
CA GLY A 150 -15.05 -1.88 -25.11
C GLY A 150 -15.91 -2.37 -23.95
N SER A 151 -15.85 -3.66 -23.63
CA SER A 151 -16.54 -4.25 -22.48
C SER A 151 -16.04 -3.65 -21.16
N ALA A 152 -14.73 -3.63 -20.95
CA ALA A 152 -14.12 -3.08 -19.75
C ALA A 152 -14.41 -1.59 -19.57
N PHE A 153 -14.37 -0.81 -20.66
CA PHE A 153 -14.71 0.61 -20.64
C PHE A 153 -16.17 0.85 -20.24
N LEU A 154 -17.11 0.12 -20.84
CA LEU A 154 -18.53 0.22 -20.52
C LEU A 154 -18.83 -0.19 -19.07
N PHE A 155 -18.17 -1.24 -18.57
CA PHE A 155 -18.27 -1.62 -17.17
C PHE A 155 -17.72 -0.53 -16.24
N ALA A 156 -16.56 0.06 -16.54
CA ALA A 156 -16.01 1.16 -15.75
C ALA A 156 -16.94 2.38 -15.72
N CYS A 157 -17.47 2.80 -16.87
CA CYS A 157 -18.46 3.88 -16.94
C CYS A 157 -19.73 3.54 -16.16
N SER A 158 -20.23 2.31 -16.29
CA SER A 158 -21.39 1.83 -15.53
C SER A 158 -21.18 1.96 -14.03
N TYR A 159 -20.00 1.57 -13.51
CA TYR A 159 -19.68 1.66 -12.08
C TYR A 159 -19.57 3.11 -11.59
N ILE A 160 -19.03 4.03 -12.39
CA ILE A 160 -18.99 5.46 -12.04
C ILE A 160 -20.42 6.01 -11.91
N VAL A 161 -21.27 5.76 -12.90
CA VAL A 161 -22.67 6.22 -12.89
C VAL A 161 -23.45 5.57 -11.74
N LEU A 162 -23.19 4.29 -11.46
CA LEU A 162 -23.80 3.58 -10.34
C LEU A 162 -23.41 4.18 -9.00
N HIS A 163 -22.14 4.55 -8.85
CA HIS A 163 -21.64 5.19 -7.65
C HIS A 163 -22.37 6.51 -7.36
N TRP A 164 -22.61 7.34 -8.39
CA TRP A 164 -23.43 8.55 -8.26
C TRP A 164 -24.88 8.27 -7.86
N ALA A 165 -25.47 7.17 -8.35
CA ALA A 165 -26.81 6.77 -7.90
C ALA A 165 -26.81 6.39 -6.40
N TYR A 166 -25.82 5.62 -5.95
CA TYR A 166 -25.69 5.22 -4.54
C TYR A 166 -25.33 6.38 -3.60
N SER A 167 -24.72 7.46 -4.09
CA SER A 167 -24.51 8.67 -3.27
C SER A 167 -25.79 9.46 -3.00
N LEU A 168 -26.87 9.18 -3.73
CA LEU A 168 -28.13 9.92 -3.66
C LEU A 168 -29.28 9.12 -3.04
N ALA A 169 -29.20 7.79 -3.01
CA ALA A 169 -30.27 6.94 -2.48
C ALA A 169 -29.75 5.64 -1.83
N PRO A 170 -30.53 5.02 -0.92
CA PRO A 170 -30.16 3.78 -0.25
C PRO A 170 -29.89 2.63 -1.22
N PHE A 171 -29.00 1.71 -0.80
CA PHE A 171 -28.58 0.56 -1.59
C PHE A 171 -29.75 -0.22 -2.20
N LEU A 172 -30.72 -0.63 -1.38
CA LEU A 172 -31.83 -1.47 -1.82
C LEU A 172 -32.72 -0.78 -2.86
N THR A 173 -32.92 0.53 -2.72
CA THR A 173 -33.66 1.36 -3.68
C THR A 173 -32.93 1.40 -5.03
N VAL A 174 -31.65 1.78 -5.04
CA VAL A 174 -30.87 1.83 -6.29
C VAL A 174 -30.80 0.45 -6.94
N PHE A 175 -30.54 -0.60 -6.16
CA PHE A 175 -30.46 -1.98 -6.64
C PHE A 175 -31.77 -2.43 -7.30
N ALA A 176 -32.93 -2.30 -6.64
CA ALA A 176 -34.21 -2.77 -7.16
C ALA A 176 -34.64 -2.00 -8.41
N TRP A 177 -34.55 -0.67 -8.38
CA TRP A 177 -35.02 0.19 -9.45
C TRP A 177 -34.11 0.20 -10.68
N SER A 178 -32.79 -0.02 -10.50
CA SER A 178 -31.83 -0.12 -11.61
C SER A 178 -32.21 -1.20 -12.63
N ARG A 179 -32.82 -2.30 -12.18
CA ARG A 179 -33.14 -3.48 -13.00
C ARG A 179 -34.36 -3.28 -13.89
N LEU A 180 -35.25 -2.35 -13.56
CA LEU A 180 -36.52 -2.16 -14.28
C LEU A 180 -36.34 -1.70 -15.72
N ILE A 181 -35.24 -1.00 -16.03
CA ILE A 181 -34.93 -0.59 -17.40
C ILE A 181 -34.73 -1.79 -18.34
N LEU A 182 -34.40 -2.97 -17.81
CA LEU A 182 -34.25 -4.17 -18.63
C LEU A 182 -35.60 -4.72 -19.10
N ILE A 183 -36.70 -4.45 -18.40
CA ILE A 183 -38.05 -4.88 -18.83
C ILE A 183 -38.40 -4.29 -20.21
N PRO A 184 -38.36 -2.97 -20.45
CA PRO A 184 -38.61 -2.41 -21.78
C PRO A 184 -37.55 -2.85 -22.80
N VAL A 185 -36.29 -3.10 -22.40
CA VAL A 185 -35.27 -3.67 -23.31
C VAL A 185 -35.70 -5.06 -23.79
N GLY A 186 -36.16 -5.94 -22.89
CA GLY A 186 -36.69 -7.25 -23.23
C GLY A 186 -37.92 -7.16 -24.15
N MET A 187 -38.82 -6.21 -23.87
CA MET A 187 -39.98 -5.93 -24.74
C MET A 187 -39.54 -5.47 -26.15
N LEU A 188 -38.54 -4.59 -26.26
CA LEU A 188 -38.01 -4.15 -27.55
C LEU A 188 -37.38 -5.31 -28.34
N ILE A 189 -36.65 -6.20 -27.67
CA ILE A 189 -36.10 -7.42 -28.28
C ILE A 189 -37.21 -8.30 -28.83
N TYR A 190 -38.33 -8.43 -28.10
CA TYR A 190 -39.47 -9.22 -28.50
C TYR A 190 -40.28 -8.56 -29.64
N LEU A 191 -40.49 -7.25 -29.60
CA LEU A 191 -41.35 -6.53 -30.55
C LEU A 191 -40.65 -6.21 -31.88
N ILE A 192 -39.33 -5.97 -31.88
CA ILE A 192 -38.59 -5.64 -33.10
C ILE A 192 -38.32 -6.93 -33.89
N PRO A 193 -38.88 -7.11 -35.10
CA PRO A 193 -38.84 -8.40 -35.81
C PRO A 193 -37.42 -8.96 -36.02
N LYS A 194 -36.45 -8.08 -36.33
CA LYS A 194 -35.04 -8.48 -36.53
C LYS A 194 -34.39 -9.00 -35.26
N LEU A 195 -34.72 -8.45 -34.09
CA LEU A 195 -34.18 -8.88 -32.80
C LEU A 195 -34.90 -10.15 -32.32
N HIS A 196 -36.22 -10.18 -32.47
CA HIS A 196 -37.05 -11.33 -32.16
C HIS A 196 -36.57 -12.58 -32.92
N GLN A 197 -36.30 -12.44 -34.22
CA GLN A 197 -35.79 -13.55 -35.02
C GLN A 197 -34.45 -14.07 -34.50
N ARG A 198 -33.53 -13.20 -34.05
CA ARG A 198 -32.23 -13.63 -33.52
C ARG A 198 -32.33 -14.41 -32.20
N VAL A 199 -33.31 -14.09 -31.36
CA VAL A 199 -33.48 -14.73 -30.05
C VAL A 199 -34.35 -15.99 -30.12
N PHE A 200 -35.44 -15.95 -30.90
CA PHE A 200 -36.47 -17.00 -30.89
C PHE A 200 -36.48 -17.89 -32.14
N VAL A 201 -35.95 -17.42 -33.28
CA VAL A 201 -36.13 -18.08 -34.60
C VAL A 201 -34.79 -18.41 -35.29
N GLY A 202 -33.66 -17.90 -34.78
CA GLY A 202 -32.37 -17.83 -35.50
C GLY A 202 -31.47 -19.06 -35.35
N GLN A 203 -31.13 -19.66 -36.50
CA GLN A 203 -30.07 -20.63 -36.84
C GLN A 203 -29.74 -21.72 -35.81
N THR A 204 -30.38 -22.88 -35.98
CA THR A 204 -29.96 -24.28 -35.62
C THR A 204 -30.60 -24.98 -34.43
N GLN A 205 -31.25 -24.33 -33.47
CA GLN A 205 -32.19 -24.97 -32.52
C GLN A 205 -32.87 -23.90 -31.66
N SER A 206 -34.20 -23.90 -31.54
CA SER A 206 -34.90 -23.02 -30.59
C SER A 206 -34.44 -23.37 -29.16
N PHE A 207 -33.75 -22.44 -28.49
CA PHE A 207 -33.32 -22.64 -27.11
C PHE A 207 -34.54 -22.78 -26.19
N ASN A 208 -34.70 -23.96 -25.58
CA ASN A 208 -35.76 -24.23 -24.63
C ASN A 208 -35.21 -24.20 -23.19
N LEU A 209 -35.76 -23.30 -22.36
CA LEU A 209 -35.35 -23.12 -20.97
C LEU A 209 -35.60 -24.36 -20.10
N PHE A 210 -36.56 -25.21 -20.46
CA PHE A 210 -36.88 -26.45 -19.72
C PHE A 210 -36.04 -27.67 -20.17
N SER A 211 -35.13 -27.49 -21.13
CA SER A 211 -34.21 -28.55 -21.54
C SER A 211 -33.05 -28.73 -20.54
N LYS A 212 -32.26 -29.82 -20.66
CA LYS A 212 -31.04 -30.01 -19.87
C LYS A 212 -30.07 -28.82 -19.99
N MET A 213 -29.95 -28.23 -21.19
CA MET A 213 -29.10 -27.06 -21.44
C MET A 213 -29.73 -25.77 -20.91
N GLY A 214 -31.07 -25.69 -20.89
CA GLY A 214 -31.81 -24.61 -20.23
C GLY A 214 -31.64 -24.62 -18.71
N TRP A 215 -31.70 -25.79 -18.07
CA TRP A 215 -31.37 -25.93 -16.65
C TRP A 215 -29.92 -25.58 -16.33
N LEU A 216 -28.98 -25.96 -17.20
CA LEU A 216 -27.59 -25.55 -17.06
C LEU A 216 -27.44 -24.02 -17.14
N PHE A 217 -28.15 -23.37 -18.07
CA PHE A 217 -28.22 -21.92 -18.18
C PHE A 217 -28.77 -21.29 -16.90
N VAL A 218 -29.94 -21.73 -16.42
CA VAL A 218 -30.55 -21.22 -15.18
C VAL A 218 -29.61 -21.41 -13.99
N PHE A 219 -28.93 -22.55 -13.88
CA PHE A 219 -27.93 -22.79 -12.85
C PHE A 219 -26.75 -21.82 -12.94
N GLY A 220 -26.21 -21.58 -14.14
CA GLY A 220 -25.15 -20.59 -14.36
C GLY A 220 -25.58 -19.18 -13.93
N GLN A 221 -26.81 -18.78 -14.30
CA GLN A 221 -27.37 -17.47 -13.94
C GLN A 221 -27.64 -17.35 -12.43
N ALA A 222 -28.10 -18.43 -11.78
CA ALA A 222 -28.24 -18.50 -10.34
C ALA A 222 -26.90 -18.39 -9.61
N CYS A 223 -25.85 -19.04 -10.11
CA CYS A 223 -24.48 -18.88 -9.62
C CYS A 223 -23.99 -17.43 -9.77
N GLY A 224 -24.22 -16.79 -10.92
CA GLY A 224 -23.86 -15.40 -11.16
C GLY A 224 -24.58 -14.42 -10.22
N GLY A 225 -25.90 -14.57 -10.06
CA GLY A 225 -26.70 -13.76 -9.14
C GLY A 225 -26.30 -13.99 -7.66
N SER A 226 -26.04 -15.24 -7.27
CA SER A 226 -25.58 -15.57 -5.92
C SER A 226 -24.19 -15.01 -5.63
N ALA A 227 -23.29 -15.03 -6.62
CA ALA A 227 -21.98 -14.40 -6.52
C ALA A 227 -22.11 -12.89 -6.26
N GLU A 228 -22.97 -12.20 -6.99
CA GLU A 228 -23.19 -10.76 -6.81
C GLU A 228 -23.74 -10.43 -5.41
N LEU A 229 -24.69 -11.23 -4.91
CA LEU A 229 -25.22 -11.08 -3.55
C LEU A 229 -24.15 -11.33 -2.48
N LEU A 230 -23.31 -12.35 -2.65
CA LEU A 230 -22.23 -12.66 -1.72
C LEU A 230 -21.10 -11.61 -1.76
N LEU A 231 -20.79 -11.04 -2.93
CA LEU A 231 -19.85 -9.91 -3.03
C LEU A 231 -20.43 -8.69 -2.32
N THR A 232 -21.70 -8.35 -2.57
CA THR A 232 -22.39 -7.26 -1.89
C THR A 232 -22.38 -7.46 -0.37
N PHE A 233 -22.69 -8.68 0.09
CA PHE A 233 -22.64 -9.03 1.51
C PHE A 233 -21.22 -8.92 2.08
N SER A 234 -20.21 -9.35 1.32
CA SER A 234 -18.80 -9.20 1.72
C SER A 234 -18.41 -7.73 1.85
N ILE A 235 -18.90 -6.86 0.95
CA ILE A 235 -18.72 -5.40 1.00
C ILE A 235 -19.44 -4.78 2.22
N ALA A 236 -20.56 -5.37 2.67
CA ALA A 236 -21.19 -4.94 3.91
C ALA A 236 -20.39 -5.35 5.17
N LEU A 237 -19.55 -6.39 5.09
CA LEU A 237 -18.71 -6.88 6.19
C LEU A 237 -17.30 -6.25 6.24
N ALA A 238 -16.81 -5.71 5.12
CA ALA A 238 -15.44 -5.23 4.98
C ALA A 238 -15.32 -4.10 3.95
N ASN A 239 -14.17 -3.41 3.92
CA ASN A 239 -13.94 -2.35 2.95
C ASN A 239 -14.13 -2.85 1.50
N PRO A 240 -14.92 -2.16 0.65
CA PRO A 240 -15.16 -2.58 -0.72
C PRO A 240 -13.88 -2.77 -1.56
N ALA A 241 -12.85 -1.94 -1.32
CA ALA A 241 -11.58 -2.03 -2.02
C ALA A 241 -10.85 -3.34 -1.69
N LEU A 242 -10.91 -3.80 -0.43
CA LEU A 242 -10.33 -5.07 -0.02
C LEU A 242 -11.07 -6.25 -0.64
N VAL A 243 -12.41 -6.24 -0.60
CA VAL A 243 -13.24 -7.31 -1.19
C VAL A 243 -12.97 -7.43 -2.68
N ASN A 244 -13.01 -6.31 -3.41
CA ASN A 244 -12.80 -6.28 -4.86
C ASN A 244 -11.36 -6.62 -5.25
N SER A 245 -10.37 -6.32 -4.40
CA SER A 245 -8.98 -6.67 -4.67
C SER A 245 -8.72 -8.17 -4.76
N LEU A 246 -9.60 -8.98 -4.15
CA LEU A 246 -9.54 -10.44 -4.20
C LEU A 246 -10.04 -11.03 -5.53
N GLN A 247 -10.45 -10.21 -6.49
CA GLN A 247 -10.86 -10.67 -7.83
C GLN A 247 -9.78 -11.49 -8.56
N GLY A 248 -8.50 -11.32 -8.22
CA GLY A 248 -7.43 -12.21 -8.70
C GLY A 248 -7.70 -13.70 -8.44
N THR A 249 -8.44 -14.05 -7.37
CA THR A 249 -8.82 -15.43 -7.04
C THR A 249 -9.82 -16.01 -8.06
N GLN A 250 -10.71 -15.20 -8.63
CA GLN A 250 -11.59 -15.60 -9.71
C GLN A 250 -10.79 -16.09 -10.92
N TYR A 251 -9.70 -15.40 -11.26
CA TYR A 251 -8.86 -15.75 -12.40
C TYR A 251 -8.14 -17.08 -12.19
N ILE A 252 -7.71 -17.34 -10.95
CA ILE A 252 -7.16 -18.65 -10.55
C ILE A 252 -8.22 -19.74 -10.72
N PHE A 253 -9.44 -19.55 -10.19
CA PHE A 253 -10.53 -20.52 -10.34
C PHE A 253 -10.89 -20.79 -11.80
N LEU A 254 -10.97 -19.74 -12.63
CA LEU A 254 -11.22 -19.86 -14.07
C LEU A 254 -10.13 -20.67 -14.76
N PHE A 255 -8.86 -20.39 -14.46
CA PHE A 255 -7.73 -21.09 -15.06
C PHE A 255 -7.73 -22.57 -14.68
N LEU A 256 -7.80 -22.90 -13.38
CA LEU A 256 -7.79 -24.28 -12.89
C LEU A 256 -9.00 -25.07 -13.41
N SER A 257 -10.20 -24.49 -13.35
CA SER A 257 -11.41 -25.15 -13.81
C SER A 257 -11.41 -25.36 -15.33
N SER A 258 -10.85 -24.42 -16.10
CA SER A 258 -10.67 -24.59 -17.55
C SER A 258 -9.73 -25.74 -17.88
N LEU A 259 -8.66 -25.95 -17.09
CA LEU A 259 -7.75 -27.09 -17.28
C LEU A 259 -8.44 -28.43 -17.01
N ILE A 260 -9.31 -28.49 -15.99
CA ILE A 260 -10.11 -29.68 -15.69
C ILE A 260 -11.12 -29.94 -16.80
N LEU A 261 -11.89 -28.92 -17.18
CA LEU A 261 -12.92 -29.02 -18.21
C LEU A 261 -12.34 -29.29 -19.60
N ALA A 262 -11.10 -28.88 -19.89
CA ALA A 262 -10.41 -29.22 -21.14
C ALA A 262 -10.23 -30.73 -21.35
N ARG A 263 -10.24 -31.54 -20.28
CA ARG A 263 -10.21 -33.02 -20.40
C ARG A 263 -11.53 -33.59 -20.91
N PHE A 264 -12.65 -32.95 -20.57
CA PHE A 264 -14.00 -33.40 -20.92
C PHE A 264 -14.53 -32.73 -22.18
N TYR A 265 -14.21 -31.45 -22.38
CA TYR A 265 -14.68 -30.61 -23.48
C TYR A 265 -13.50 -29.90 -24.18
N PRO A 266 -12.58 -30.66 -24.80
CA PRO A 266 -11.33 -30.12 -25.34
C PRO A 266 -11.55 -29.09 -26.45
N LYS A 267 -12.62 -29.21 -27.24
CA LYS A 267 -12.93 -28.25 -28.32
C LYS A 267 -13.20 -26.83 -27.80
N ILE A 268 -13.64 -26.70 -26.54
CA ILE A 268 -14.06 -25.42 -25.94
C ILE A 268 -12.95 -24.83 -25.07
N TYR A 269 -12.31 -25.66 -24.24
CA TYR A 269 -11.37 -25.19 -23.21
C TYR A 269 -9.91 -25.58 -23.45
N ALA A 270 -9.62 -26.57 -24.31
CA ALA A 270 -8.22 -26.99 -24.48
C ALA A 270 -7.43 -25.98 -25.31
N GLU A 271 -6.20 -25.72 -24.86
CA GLU A 271 -5.23 -24.94 -25.59
C GLU A 271 -3.90 -25.72 -25.66
N LYS A 272 -3.39 -25.89 -26.88
CA LYS A 272 -2.02 -26.41 -27.06
C LYS A 272 -1.02 -25.36 -26.56
N SER A 273 -0.36 -25.66 -25.44
CA SER A 273 0.61 -24.79 -24.78
C SER A 273 1.89 -25.55 -24.45
N THR A 274 3.03 -24.91 -24.65
CA THR A 274 4.30 -25.38 -24.08
C THR A 274 4.37 -25.04 -22.59
N LEU A 275 5.29 -25.67 -21.85
CA LEU A 275 5.52 -25.37 -20.44
C LEU A 275 5.84 -23.89 -20.21
N VAL A 276 6.68 -23.29 -21.06
CA VAL A 276 7.02 -21.86 -20.98
C VAL A 276 5.76 -20.98 -21.08
N LYS A 277 4.93 -21.22 -22.11
CA LYS A 277 3.69 -20.46 -22.31
C LYS A 277 2.68 -20.67 -21.17
N PHE A 278 2.69 -21.85 -20.54
CA PHE A 278 1.89 -22.13 -19.36
C PHE A 278 2.36 -21.31 -18.16
N MET A 279 3.66 -21.34 -17.86
CA MET A 279 4.25 -20.59 -16.75
C MET A 279 4.07 -19.07 -16.92
N THR A 280 4.19 -18.55 -18.14
CA THR A 280 3.91 -17.13 -18.42
C THR A 280 2.46 -16.75 -18.07
N LYS A 281 1.47 -17.60 -18.33
CA LYS A 281 0.06 -17.31 -17.96
C LYS A 281 -0.15 -17.30 -16.45
N VAL A 282 0.44 -18.27 -15.76
CA VAL A 282 0.39 -18.34 -14.29
C VAL A 282 1.02 -17.08 -13.69
N LEU A 283 2.20 -16.68 -14.18
CA LEU A 283 2.87 -15.45 -13.76
C LEU A 283 2.00 -14.21 -14.02
N GLY A 284 1.38 -14.12 -15.20
CA GLY A 284 0.46 -13.02 -15.53
C GLY A 284 -0.72 -12.93 -14.56
N ILE A 285 -1.38 -14.05 -14.25
CA ILE A 285 -2.50 -14.10 -13.29
C ILE A 285 -2.04 -13.68 -11.88
N VAL A 286 -0.87 -14.15 -11.44
CA VAL A 286 -0.30 -13.78 -10.13
C VAL A 286 0.00 -12.29 -10.08
N LEU A 287 0.65 -11.73 -11.11
CA LEU A 287 0.94 -10.30 -11.19
C LEU A 287 -0.34 -9.45 -11.19
N ILE A 288 -1.38 -9.86 -11.93
CA ILE A 288 -2.68 -9.19 -11.90
C ILE A 288 -3.27 -9.23 -10.49
N GLY A 289 -3.26 -10.39 -9.82
CA GLY A 289 -3.74 -10.53 -8.45
C GLY A 289 -2.99 -9.63 -7.46
N ILE A 290 -1.67 -9.54 -7.57
CA ILE A 290 -0.83 -8.64 -6.76
C ILE A 290 -1.16 -7.18 -7.04
N GLY A 291 -1.30 -6.80 -8.31
CA GLY A 291 -1.67 -5.43 -8.71
C GLY A 291 -3.03 -5.02 -8.15
N LEU A 292 -4.03 -5.91 -8.21
CA LEU A 292 -5.36 -5.67 -7.63
C LEU A 292 -5.29 -5.54 -6.11
N LEU A 293 -4.51 -6.40 -5.43
CA LEU A 293 -4.29 -6.33 -3.98
C LEU A 293 -3.66 -4.99 -3.56
N ILE A 294 -2.59 -4.57 -4.23
CA ILE A 294 -1.93 -3.28 -3.97
C ILE A 294 -2.91 -2.14 -4.22
N LEU A 295 -3.69 -2.18 -5.31
CA LEU A 295 -4.69 -1.15 -5.58
C LEU A 295 -5.76 -1.08 -4.49
N GLY A 296 -6.24 -2.24 -4.01
CA GLY A 296 -7.21 -2.30 -2.92
C GLY A 296 -6.67 -1.74 -1.60
N LEU A 297 -5.42 -2.06 -1.27
CA LEU A 297 -4.73 -1.56 -0.09
C LEU A 297 -4.42 -0.06 -0.19
N ALA A 298 -4.11 0.45 -1.39
CA ALA A 298 -3.84 1.86 -1.62
C ALA A 298 -5.04 2.77 -1.35
N GLN A 299 -6.27 2.23 -1.40
CA GLN A 299 -7.49 2.97 -1.07
C GLN A 299 -7.74 3.05 0.44
N VAL A 300 -7.08 2.21 1.23
CA VAL A 300 -7.17 2.24 2.70
C VAL A 300 -6.25 3.35 3.20
N LYS A 301 -6.79 4.55 3.36
CA LYS A 301 -6.07 5.68 3.96
C LYS A 301 -5.96 5.44 5.47
N SER A 302 -4.75 5.21 5.99
CA SER A 302 -4.46 5.53 7.39
C SER A 302 -3.91 6.95 7.44
N PRO A 303 -4.50 7.87 8.22
CA PRO A 303 -3.91 9.18 8.40
C PRO A 303 -2.57 8.98 9.13
N LEU A 304 -1.46 9.37 8.48
CA LEU A 304 -0.22 9.62 9.22
C LEU A 304 -0.49 10.84 10.09
N ALA A 305 -0.62 10.59 11.39
CA ALA A 305 -1.28 11.49 12.31
C ALA A 305 -0.31 12.44 13.02
N ASP A 306 0.94 12.02 13.23
CA ASP A 306 1.89 12.76 14.07
C ASP A 306 3.27 12.90 13.43
N PHE A 307 3.66 14.13 13.10
CA PHE A 307 5.05 14.44 12.78
C PHE A 307 5.83 14.79 14.06
N GLY A 308 6.97 14.14 14.23
CA GLY A 308 8.00 14.49 15.20
C GLY A 308 9.21 15.13 14.51
N LEU A 309 10.19 15.53 15.30
CA LEU A 309 11.43 16.14 14.83
C LEU A 309 12.62 15.35 15.35
N THR A 310 13.60 15.05 14.50
CA THR A 310 14.93 14.69 14.99
C THR A 310 15.77 15.95 15.09
N TYR A 311 16.35 16.21 16.26
CA TYR A 311 17.17 17.39 16.51
C TYR A 311 18.52 16.99 17.11
N SER A 312 19.61 17.39 16.47
CA SER A 312 21.00 17.18 16.85
C SER A 312 21.64 18.53 17.21
N PRO A 313 21.95 18.75 18.49
CA PRO A 313 22.70 19.94 18.94
C PRO A 313 24.03 20.11 18.20
N ARG A 314 24.78 19.02 18.02
CA ARG A 314 26.03 18.98 17.27
C ARG A 314 25.85 19.45 15.83
N TYR A 315 24.81 18.97 15.14
CA TYR A 315 24.60 19.37 13.75
C TYR A 315 24.22 20.84 13.62
N ALA A 316 23.36 21.36 14.52
CA ALA A 316 23.04 22.79 14.56
C ALA A 316 24.31 23.64 14.72
N GLN A 317 25.21 23.27 15.64
CA GLN A 317 26.50 23.95 15.82
C GLN A 317 27.39 23.88 14.57
N SER A 318 27.42 22.72 13.89
CA SER A 318 28.21 22.56 12.66
C SER A 318 27.72 23.44 11.50
N LEU A 319 26.44 23.83 11.52
CA LEU A 319 25.82 24.78 10.58
C LEU A 319 26.01 26.25 11.00
N GLY A 320 26.71 26.51 12.12
CA GLY A 320 26.91 27.85 12.67
C GLY A 320 25.70 28.40 13.45
N LEU A 321 24.76 27.54 13.85
CA LEU A 321 23.58 27.92 14.63
C LEU A 321 23.85 27.81 16.13
N ASP A 322 23.21 28.66 16.94
CA ASP A 322 23.13 28.43 18.38
C ASP A 322 22.14 27.29 18.68
N ALA A 323 22.65 26.15 19.11
CA ALA A 323 21.83 24.94 19.26
C ALA A 323 20.72 25.09 20.32
N LYS A 324 20.95 25.77 21.43
CA LYS A 324 19.96 25.92 22.51
C LYS A 324 18.81 26.84 22.07
N THR A 325 19.15 27.96 21.43
CA THR A 325 18.19 28.92 20.88
C THR A 325 17.40 28.30 19.74
N THR A 326 18.07 27.64 18.79
CA THR A 326 17.42 27.01 17.63
C THR A 326 16.48 25.89 18.06
N PHE A 327 16.88 25.07 19.04
CA PHE A 327 15.99 24.06 19.62
C PHE A 327 14.73 24.69 20.19
N THR A 328 14.89 25.70 21.05
CA THR A 328 13.76 26.42 21.69
C THR A 328 12.83 27.03 20.64
N GLN A 329 13.39 27.68 19.62
CA GLN A 329 12.63 28.23 18.49
C GLN A 329 11.87 27.12 17.75
N SER A 330 12.50 25.98 17.49
CA SER A 330 11.83 24.85 16.82
C SER A 330 10.61 24.33 17.56
N LEU A 331 10.64 24.30 18.89
CA LEU A 331 9.49 23.88 19.70
C LEU A 331 8.34 24.90 19.61
N GLN A 332 8.66 26.20 19.60
CA GLN A 332 7.68 27.28 19.54
C GLN A 332 7.03 27.39 18.15
N ASP A 333 7.87 27.42 17.11
CA ASP A 333 7.48 27.67 15.73
C ASP A 333 6.71 26.50 15.14
N LEU A 334 7.19 25.28 15.37
CA LEU A 334 6.63 24.07 14.75
C LEU A 334 5.51 23.46 15.59
N LYS A 335 5.43 23.80 16.89
CA LYS A 335 4.46 23.26 17.86
C LYS A 335 4.41 21.72 17.91
N ILE A 336 5.52 21.08 17.56
CA ILE A 336 5.70 19.64 17.57
C ILE A 336 5.48 19.06 18.97
N LYS A 337 5.04 17.80 19.02
CA LYS A 337 4.78 17.08 20.28
C LYS A 337 5.79 15.98 20.58
N LYS A 338 6.63 15.63 19.60
CA LYS A 338 7.61 14.55 19.72
C LYS A 338 8.97 15.01 19.17
N VAL A 339 10.02 14.79 19.96
CA VAL A 339 11.41 15.05 19.56
C VAL A 339 12.22 13.78 19.74
N ARG A 340 13.02 13.42 18.74
CA ARG A 340 14.08 12.43 18.81
C ARG A 340 15.40 13.16 19.05
N LEU A 341 16.05 12.87 20.18
CA LEU A 341 17.25 13.57 20.62
C LEU A 341 18.41 12.56 20.74
N PRO A 342 19.52 12.73 20.00
CA PRO A 342 20.70 11.89 20.11
C PRO A 342 21.60 12.32 21.28
N VAL A 343 22.31 11.35 21.88
CA VAL A 343 23.29 11.58 22.96
C VAL A 343 24.67 11.13 22.49
N TYR A 344 25.57 12.07 22.23
CA TYR A 344 26.87 11.77 21.63
C TYR A 344 27.89 11.37 22.71
N TRP A 345 28.48 10.17 22.59
CA TRP A 345 29.36 9.59 23.60
C TRP A 345 30.59 10.47 23.89
N ASP A 346 31.27 11.00 22.87
CA ASP A 346 32.40 11.92 23.02
C ASP A 346 32.07 13.24 23.74
N GLU A 347 30.80 13.65 23.80
CA GLU A 347 30.34 14.84 24.53
C GLU A 347 29.99 14.51 25.98
N VAL A 348 29.30 13.39 26.22
CA VAL A 348 28.85 13.02 27.56
C VAL A 348 29.89 12.28 28.38
N GLU A 349 30.91 11.68 27.77
CA GLU A 349 32.04 11.03 28.45
C GLU A 349 33.38 11.32 27.72
N PRO A 350 33.82 12.58 27.66
CA PRO A 350 35.04 12.98 26.97
C PRO A 350 36.30 12.37 27.58
N THR A 351 36.24 11.96 28.86
CA THR A 351 37.30 11.27 29.59
C THR A 351 36.71 10.10 30.37
N ASP A 352 37.43 8.97 30.40
CA ASP A 352 37.00 7.72 31.03
C ASP A 352 36.37 7.94 32.42
N GLY A 353 35.09 7.61 32.55
CA GLY A 353 34.33 7.62 33.79
C GLY A 353 33.87 9.01 34.28
N ALA A 354 34.18 10.09 33.55
CA ALA A 354 33.72 11.44 33.88
C ALA A 354 32.57 11.85 32.96
N PHE A 355 31.34 11.80 33.49
CA PHE A 355 30.14 12.11 32.74
C PHE A 355 29.76 13.60 32.79
N TYR A 356 29.32 14.14 31.64
CA TYR A 356 28.89 15.52 31.47
C TYR A 356 27.53 15.57 30.76
N PHE A 357 26.44 15.49 31.53
CA PHE A 357 25.08 15.46 30.98
C PHE A 357 24.39 16.82 30.86
N LYS A 358 25.00 17.88 31.41
CA LYS A 358 24.39 19.21 31.57
C LYS A 358 23.81 19.81 30.27
N ASP A 359 24.44 19.57 29.13
CA ASP A 359 23.92 20.07 27.86
C ASP A 359 22.67 19.31 27.41
N ILE A 360 22.63 17.99 27.59
CA ILE A 360 21.43 17.18 27.32
C ILE A 360 20.31 17.51 28.31
N ASP A 361 20.65 17.74 29.59
CA ASP A 361 19.69 18.16 30.62
C ASP A 361 18.91 19.40 30.20
N PHE A 362 19.59 20.40 29.62
CA PHE A 362 18.95 21.60 29.09
C PHE A 362 17.88 21.25 28.05
N TYR A 363 18.18 20.39 27.08
CA TYR A 363 17.22 20.03 26.02
C TYR A 363 16.01 19.26 26.58
N LEU A 364 16.23 18.39 27.56
CA LEU A 364 15.16 17.64 28.23
C LEU A 364 14.27 18.55 29.09
N GLU A 365 14.86 19.48 29.83
CA GLU A 365 14.12 20.49 30.60
C GLU A 365 13.33 21.43 29.68
N GLU A 366 13.94 21.87 28.58
CA GLU A 366 13.29 22.75 27.62
C GLU A 366 12.11 22.02 26.94
N ALA A 367 12.29 20.77 26.50
CA ALA A 367 11.19 19.96 25.98
C ALA A 367 10.05 19.79 27.00
N ALA A 368 10.38 19.61 28.28
CA ALA A 368 9.38 19.51 29.36
C ALA A 368 8.53 20.79 29.49
N LYS A 369 9.13 21.98 29.37
CA LYS A 369 8.42 23.27 29.45
C LYS A 369 7.33 23.39 28.37
N TYR A 370 7.60 22.88 27.17
CA TYR A 370 6.65 22.90 26.04
C TYR A 370 5.75 21.66 25.96
N ARG A 371 5.85 20.74 26.94
CA ARG A 371 5.12 19.46 26.98
C ARG A 371 5.36 18.62 25.73
N VAL A 372 6.64 18.52 25.36
CA VAL A 372 7.11 17.70 24.23
C VAL A 372 7.65 16.39 24.77
N GLU A 373 7.21 15.28 24.18
CA GLU A 373 7.70 13.94 24.47
C GLU A 373 9.05 13.72 23.77
N VAL A 374 10.02 13.18 24.50
CA VAL A 374 11.36 12.93 24.00
C VAL A 374 11.60 11.43 23.84
N LEU A 375 11.98 11.04 22.64
CA LEU A 375 12.66 9.80 22.32
C LEU A 375 14.16 10.05 22.45
N LEU A 376 14.78 9.55 23.52
CA LEU A 376 16.21 9.75 23.77
C LEU A 376 17.01 8.57 23.19
N VAL A 377 17.98 8.85 22.33
CA VAL A 377 18.86 7.84 21.74
C VAL A 377 20.11 7.68 22.61
N VAL A 378 20.33 6.46 23.08
CA VAL A 378 21.38 6.12 24.05
C VAL A 378 22.25 4.98 23.50
N GLY A 379 23.44 4.82 24.09
CA GLY A 379 24.39 3.78 23.70
C GLY A 379 25.36 4.20 22.60
N TYR A 380 25.99 3.19 21.98
CA TYR A 380 27.21 3.35 21.19
C TYR A 380 27.04 4.10 19.86
N LYS A 381 26.01 3.74 19.08
CA LYS A 381 25.77 4.28 17.73
C LYS A 381 24.62 5.28 17.76
N GLN A 382 24.83 6.45 17.20
CA GLN A 382 23.95 7.61 17.28
C GLN A 382 23.61 8.14 15.88
N PRO A 383 22.47 8.85 15.72
CA PRO A 383 22.14 9.51 14.48
C PRO A 383 23.15 10.61 14.10
N ARG A 384 23.39 10.75 12.79
CA ARG A 384 24.35 11.65 12.10
C ARG A 384 25.71 10.98 11.91
N TRP A 385 26.38 11.28 10.79
CA TRP A 385 27.75 10.84 10.53
C TRP A 385 28.72 11.37 11.61
N PRO A 386 29.68 10.58 12.12
CA PRO A 386 30.11 9.26 11.67
C PRO A 386 29.34 8.05 12.26
N GLU A 387 28.16 8.29 12.82
CA GLU A 387 27.31 7.34 13.56
C GLU A 387 27.88 6.92 14.91
N CYS A 388 29.16 6.53 14.97
CA CYS A 388 29.81 6.14 16.22
C CYS A 388 30.72 7.27 16.72
N PHE A 389 30.29 7.96 17.77
CA PHE A 389 30.95 9.15 18.33
C PHE A 389 31.93 8.77 19.43
N ILE A 390 32.94 7.99 19.06
CA ILE A 390 33.84 7.31 20.01
C ILE A 390 34.81 8.32 20.64
N PRO A 391 34.87 8.41 21.98
CA PRO A 391 35.87 9.25 22.65
C PRO A 391 37.30 8.81 22.30
N PRO A 392 38.27 9.74 22.16
CA PRO A 392 39.64 9.40 21.77
C PRO A 392 40.32 8.37 22.69
N TRP A 393 39.99 8.36 23.98
CA TRP A 393 40.55 7.43 24.97
C TRP A 393 40.12 5.97 24.74
N LEU A 394 38.95 5.73 24.13
CA LEU A 394 38.41 4.39 23.90
C LEU A 394 39.02 3.73 22.65
N SER A 395 39.37 4.52 21.64
CA SER A 395 39.86 4.05 20.33
C SER A 395 41.09 3.13 20.39
N LYS A 396 41.81 3.13 21.52
CA LYS A 396 43.05 2.36 21.76
C LYS A 396 42.83 1.06 22.55
N LEU A 397 41.61 0.82 23.04
CA LEU A 397 41.31 -0.35 23.87
C LEU A 397 40.94 -1.59 23.03
N PRO A 398 41.17 -2.82 23.53
CA PRO A 398 40.64 -4.04 22.92
C PRO A 398 39.12 -4.03 22.83
N ILE A 399 38.55 -4.74 21.83
CA ILE A 399 37.10 -4.75 21.54
C ILE A 399 36.27 -5.16 22.77
N GLU A 400 36.74 -6.14 23.53
CA GLU A 400 36.05 -6.62 24.74
C GLU A 400 35.93 -5.53 25.79
N ARG A 401 36.99 -4.72 25.96
CA ARG A 401 36.97 -3.55 26.85
C ARG A 401 36.09 -2.45 26.29
N GLN A 402 36.06 -2.24 24.97
CA GLN A 402 35.14 -1.27 24.37
C GLN A 402 33.68 -1.65 24.65
N ILE A 403 33.32 -2.94 24.52
CA ILE A 403 31.98 -3.47 24.85
C ILE A 403 31.63 -3.21 26.32
N GLU A 404 32.53 -3.47 27.26
CA GLU A 404 32.32 -3.18 28.68
C GLU A 404 32.09 -1.68 28.93
N ARG A 405 32.83 -0.83 28.21
CA ARG A 405 32.67 0.63 28.30
C ARG A 405 31.36 1.13 27.71
N VAL A 406 30.86 0.53 26.62
CA VAL A 406 29.51 0.85 26.10
C VAL A 406 28.46 0.56 27.16
N LEU A 407 28.53 -0.58 27.85
CA LEU A 407 27.58 -0.91 28.92
C LEU A 407 27.72 0.04 30.12
N SER A 408 28.93 0.53 30.41
CA SER A 408 29.18 1.51 31.46
C SER A 408 28.63 2.89 31.10
N LEU A 409 28.79 3.33 29.85
CA LEU A 409 28.15 4.52 29.30
C LEU A 409 26.64 4.42 29.46
N LEU A 410 26.04 3.34 28.94
CA LEU A 410 24.60 3.15 28.95
C LEU A 410 24.03 3.12 30.38
N LEU A 411 24.75 2.49 31.31
CA LEU A 411 24.41 2.54 32.74
C LEU A 411 24.38 3.97 33.26
N GLY A 412 25.40 4.78 32.93
CA GLY A 412 25.48 6.19 33.30
C GLY A 412 24.35 7.03 32.70
N GLU A 413 24.12 6.88 31.40
CA GLU A 413 23.07 7.58 30.65
C GLU A 413 21.68 7.27 31.23
N ILE A 414 21.31 5.99 31.35
CA ILE A 414 19.98 5.62 31.87
C ILE A 414 19.83 6.02 33.33
N SER A 415 20.86 5.81 34.16
CA SER A 415 20.77 6.14 35.59
C SER A 415 20.54 7.62 35.85
N HIS A 416 21.12 8.49 35.02
CA HIS A 416 20.94 9.93 35.09
C HIS A 416 19.63 10.37 34.43
N PHE A 417 19.42 9.99 33.17
CA PHE A 417 18.32 10.53 32.36
C PHE A 417 16.94 9.97 32.74
N LYS A 418 16.82 8.82 33.41
CA LYS A 418 15.52 8.25 33.80
C LYS A 418 14.68 9.17 34.69
N GLU A 419 15.31 10.11 35.39
CA GLU A 419 14.65 11.08 36.26
C GLU A 419 13.84 12.13 35.45
N PHE A 420 14.15 12.31 34.16
CA PHE A 420 13.47 13.27 33.29
C PHE A 420 12.14 12.70 32.77
N LYS A 421 11.04 13.31 33.19
CA LYS A 421 9.67 12.90 32.79
C LYS A 421 9.32 13.19 31.33
N ALA A 422 10.06 14.09 30.67
CA ALA A 422 9.86 14.38 29.25
C ALA A 422 10.22 13.19 28.35
N ILE A 423 11.10 12.29 28.82
CA ILE A 423 11.47 11.08 28.08
C ILE A 423 10.27 10.13 28.07
N SER A 424 9.70 9.89 26.90
CA SER A 424 8.60 8.95 26.70
C SER A 424 9.10 7.57 26.29
N MET A 425 10.33 7.46 25.75
CA MET A 425 10.85 6.23 25.17
C MET A 425 12.38 6.26 25.03
N TRP A 426 12.99 5.09 25.15
CA TRP A 426 14.42 4.88 24.90
C TRP A 426 14.63 4.31 23.50
N GLN A 427 15.47 4.93 22.68
CA GLN A 427 16.00 4.28 21.49
C GLN A 427 17.38 3.70 21.83
N VAL A 428 17.55 2.39 21.62
CA VAL A 428 18.85 1.73 21.81
C VAL A 428 19.59 1.75 20.50
N GLU A 429 20.59 2.63 20.42
CA GLU A 429 21.43 2.88 19.26
C GLU A 429 20.67 3.27 17.95
N ASN A 430 21.39 3.81 16.98
CA ASN A 430 20.91 4.08 15.63
C ASN A 430 21.28 2.94 14.67
N GLU A 431 20.29 2.25 14.12
CA GLU A 431 20.46 1.11 13.19
C GLU A 431 21.59 0.15 13.63
N PRO A 432 21.54 -0.42 14.85
CA PRO A 432 22.67 -1.09 15.51
C PRO A 432 23.26 -2.27 14.72
N LEU A 433 22.46 -2.93 13.89
CA LEU A 433 22.89 -4.08 13.09
C LEU A 433 23.36 -3.69 11.67
N LEU A 434 23.10 -2.46 11.22
CA LEU A 434 23.51 -2.00 9.90
C LEU A 434 25.02 -1.72 9.88
N SER A 435 25.73 -2.28 8.89
CA SER A 435 27.16 -2.04 8.67
C SER A 435 27.40 -0.69 7.96
N PHE A 436 27.06 0.40 8.63
CA PHE A 436 27.21 1.78 8.16
C PHE A 436 27.74 2.67 9.31
N GLY A 437 28.57 3.65 8.98
CA GLY A 437 29.27 4.50 9.95
C GLY A 437 30.76 4.16 10.14
N SER A 438 31.46 4.97 10.94
CA SER A 438 32.85 4.74 11.35
C SER A 438 32.87 4.17 12.78
N CYS A 439 32.59 2.88 12.89
CA CYS A 439 32.48 2.17 14.17
C CYS A 439 33.64 1.18 14.34
N SER A 440 34.26 1.17 15.52
CA SER A 440 35.36 0.26 15.89
C SER A 440 34.89 -1.15 16.22
N ILE A 441 33.67 -1.31 16.78
CA ILE A 441 33.10 -2.61 17.13
C ILE A 441 32.50 -3.27 15.87
N PRO A 442 32.93 -4.50 15.51
CA PRO A 442 32.47 -5.15 14.29
C PRO A 442 30.98 -5.51 14.35
N PRO A 443 30.27 -5.58 13.21
CA PRO A 443 28.83 -5.88 13.17
C PRO A 443 28.39 -7.14 13.92
N ILE A 444 29.20 -8.20 13.94
CA ILE A 444 28.85 -9.46 14.61
C ILE A 444 28.81 -9.32 16.14
N GLU A 445 29.67 -8.48 16.70
CA GLU A 445 29.70 -8.23 18.15
C GLU A 445 28.61 -7.22 18.56
N ARG A 446 28.22 -6.31 17.66
CA ARG A 446 27.10 -5.38 17.90
C ARG A 446 25.77 -6.10 18.17
N GLY A 447 25.50 -7.23 17.52
CA GLY A 447 24.30 -8.03 17.81
C GLY A 447 24.24 -8.55 19.25
N LYS A 448 25.36 -9.10 19.74
CA LYS A 448 25.48 -9.59 21.13
C LYS A 448 25.48 -8.44 22.14
N LEU A 449 26.09 -7.31 21.77
CA LEU A 449 26.10 -6.09 22.58
C LEU A 449 24.66 -5.58 22.77
N LEU A 450 23.89 -5.49 21.69
CA LEU A 450 22.50 -5.00 21.73
C LEU A 450 21.61 -5.81 22.68
N GLU A 451 21.76 -7.14 22.72
CA GLU A 451 21.04 -7.98 23.69
C GLU A 451 21.38 -7.64 25.15
N LYS A 452 22.66 -7.33 25.42
CA LYS A 452 23.12 -6.92 26.76
C LYS A 452 22.62 -5.53 27.11
N GLU A 453 22.65 -4.58 26.17
CA GLU A 453 22.15 -3.22 26.35
C GLU A 453 20.64 -3.22 26.66
N LEU A 454 19.87 -3.99 25.89
CA LEU A 454 18.43 -4.17 26.14
C LEU A 454 18.17 -4.76 27.54
N SER A 455 18.96 -5.75 27.95
CA SER A 455 18.85 -6.36 29.27
C SER A 455 19.16 -5.36 30.38
N LEU A 456 20.15 -4.48 30.18
CA LEU A 456 20.53 -3.45 31.14
C LEU A 456 19.44 -2.37 31.27
N ILE A 457 18.94 -1.83 30.16
CA ILE A 457 17.89 -0.80 30.18
C ILE A 457 16.63 -1.32 30.88
N LYS A 458 16.28 -2.60 30.69
CA LYS A 458 15.16 -3.27 31.41
C LYS A 458 15.31 -3.35 32.90
N GLN A 459 16.53 -3.47 33.41
CA GLN A 459 16.77 -3.48 34.84
C GLN A 459 16.67 -2.09 35.45
N LEU A 460 16.92 -1.04 34.65
CA LEU A 460 17.04 0.33 35.14
C LEU A 460 15.77 1.17 34.97
N ASP A 461 14.96 0.90 33.95
CA ASP A 461 13.76 1.68 33.59
C ASP A 461 12.71 0.84 32.87
N HIS A 462 11.42 1.16 33.04
CA HIS A 462 10.26 0.48 32.47
C HIS A 462 9.65 1.16 31.22
N ARG A 463 10.09 2.36 30.84
CA ARG A 463 9.58 3.09 29.65
C ARG A 463 9.68 2.25 28.36
N PRO A 464 8.85 2.46 27.33
CA PRO A 464 8.98 1.77 26.05
C PRO A 464 10.39 1.82 25.43
N ILE A 465 10.74 0.78 24.66
CA ILE A 465 12.02 0.71 23.93
C ILE A 465 11.76 0.70 22.42
N MET A 466 12.52 1.49 21.68
CA MET A 466 12.59 1.45 20.24
C MET A 466 13.93 0.88 19.77
N LEU A 467 13.86 -0.04 18.82
CA LEU A 467 14.99 -0.43 17.98
C LEU A 467 14.79 0.15 16.59
N THR A 468 15.91 0.49 15.93
CA THR A 468 15.88 1.08 14.58
C THR A 468 16.60 0.22 13.56
N ASP A 469 16.22 0.32 12.29
CA ASP A 469 16.91 -0.33 11.17
C ASP A 469 16.65 0.40 9.84
N SER A 470 17.45 0.09 8.82
CA SER A 470 17.32 0.73 7.51
C SER A 470 16.04 0.33 6.80
N GLY A 471 15.26 1.33 6.38
CA GLY A 471 14.03 1.09 5.62
C GLY A 471 14.29 0.37 4.31
N GLU A 472 15.28 0.86 3.58
CA GLU A 472 15.57 0.48 2.19
C GLU A 472 16.58 -0.67 2.08
N LEU A 473 17.56 -0.75 3.00
CA LEU A 473 18.71 -1.66 2.84
C LEU A 473 18.61 -2.95 3.67
N SER A 474 17.92 -2.95 4.81
CA SER A 474 17.88 -4.10 5.72
C SER A 474 16.66 -5.00 5.48
N SER A 475 16.74 -6.27 5.90
CA SER A 475 15.60 -7.19 5.94
C SER A 475 14.73 -7.05 7.20
N TRP A 476 15.23 -6.37 8.24
CA TRP A 476 14.67 -6.26 9.59
C TRP A 476 14.62 -7.56 10.40
N LYS A 477 15.03 -8.70 9.83
CA LYS A 477 14.99 -10.00 10.51
C LYS A 477 15.83 -10.02 11.79
N GLY A 478 17.02 -9.42 11.77
CA GLY A 478 17.93 -9.40 12.93
C GLY A 478 17.31 -8.65 14.11
N VAL A 479 16.88 -7.41 13.88
CA VAL A 479 16.24 -6.58 14.91
C VAL A 479 14.94 -7.21 15.41
N MET A 480 14.09 -7.73 14.50
CA MET A 480 12.84 -8.37 14.90
C MET A 480 13.06 -9.66 15.70
N ASN A 481 14.07 -10.48 15.38
CA ASN A 481 14.38 -11.67 16.17
C ASN A 481 14.77 -11.33 17.61
N ILE A 482 15.54 -10.25 17.80
CA ILE A 482 15.91 -9.77 19.14
C ILE A 482 14.65 -9.34 19.90
N LEU A 483 13.69 -8.68 19.24
CA LEU A 483 12.39 -8.34 19.83
C LEU A 483 11.52 -9.57 20.13
N THR A 484 11.55 -10.62 19.31
CA THR A 484 10.82 -11.87 19.56
C THR A 484 11.34 -12.60 20.80
N GLN A 485 12.66 -12.60 20.99
CA GLN A 485 13.34 -13.30 22.07
C GLN A 485 13.30 -12.54 23.40
N ASP A 486 12.60 -11.41 23.44
CA ASP A 486 12.43 -10.62 24.63
C ASP A 486 11.59 -11.37 25.69
N PRO A 487 12.15 -11.71 26.86
CA PRO A 487 11.40 -12.39 27.91
C PRO A 487 10.34 -11.48 28.54
N ASP A 488 10.46 -10.15 28.45
CA ASP A 488 9.48 -9.19 28.98
C ASP A 488 8.45 -8.79 27.92
N GLN A 489 7.55 -9.71 27.59
CA GLN A 489 6.50 -9.46 26.59
C GLN A 489 5.47 -8.40 27.00
N ASN A 490 5.51 -7.91 28.24
CA ASN A 490 4.61 -6.86 28.71
C ASN A 490 5.17 -5.46 28.43
N ARG A 491 6.47 -5.33 28.12
CA ARG A 491 7.04 -4.05 27.73
C ARG A 491 6.67 -3.70 26.30
N GLU A 492 6.32 -2.44 26.07
CA GLU A 492 6.03 -1.96 24.73
C GLU A 492 7.33 -1.79 23.92
N HIS A 493 7.48 -2.58 22.86
CA HIS A 493 8.53 -2.43 21.86
C HIS A 493 8.03 -1.75 20.61
N ILE A 494 8.89 -0.93 19.99
CA ILE A 494 8.61 -0.22 18.73
C ILE A 494 9.73 -0.48 17.74
N LEU A 495 9.37 -0.60 16.46
CA LEU A 495 10.32 -0.65 15.35
C LEU A 495 10.33 0.71 14.66
N GLY A 496 11.46 1.42 14.74
CA GLY A 496 11.72 2.60 13.93
C GLY A 496 12.44 2.25 12.63
N ILE A 497 12.05 2.85 11.51
CA ILE A 497 12.75 2.68 10.25
C ILE A 497 13.23 4.01 9.67
N THR A 498 14.33 3.97 8.93
CA THR A 498 14.70 5.09 8.06
C THR A 498 13.82 5.12 6.81
N MET A 499 13.63 6.30 6.22
CA MET A 499 12.85 6.51 5.01
C MET A 499 13.52 7.58 4.16
N TYR A 500 14.55 7.16 3.43
CA TYR A 500 15.21 7.99 2.44
C TYR A 500 14.60 7.77 1.07
N ARG A 501 14.35 8.87 0.34
CA ARG A 501 13.80 8.84 -1.01
C ARG A 501 14.87 9.06 -2.05
N GLN A 502 15.85 9.89 -1.74
CA GLN A 502 16.98 10.21 -2.61
C GLN A 502 18.29 10.02 -1.87
N VAL A 503 19.21 9.29 -2.50
CA VAL A 503 20.56 9.08 -2.01
C VAL A 503 21.56 9.32 -3.13
N TRP A 504 22.78 9.64 -2.75
CA TRP A 504 23.91 9.76 -3.67
C TRP A 504 24.54 8.39 -3.93
N ASN A 505 24.72 8.05 -5.19
CA ASN A 505 25.43 6.88 -5.63
C ASN A 505 26.71 7.30 -6.39
N PRO A 506 27.88 6.71 -6.10
CA PRO A 506 29.12 7.05 -6.78
C PRO A 506 29.09 6.88 -8.31
N LEU A 507 28.27 5.96 -8.84
CA LEU A 507 28.20 5.64 -10.28
C LEU A 507 27.09 6.43 -11.00
N PHE A 508 25.97 6.69 -10.32
CA PHE A 508 24.77 7.25 -10.94
C PHE A 508 24.40 8.65 -10.44
N GLY A 509 25.20 9.23 -9.54
CA GLY A 509 24.88 10.49 -8.87
C GLY A 509 23.66 10.34 -7.97
N GLN A 510 22.77 11.33 -7.94
CA GLN A 510 21.54 11.24 -7.16
C GLN A 510 20.58 10.20 -7.75
N VAL A 511 20.23 9.20 -6.95
CA VAL A 511 19.28 8.15 -7.29
C VAL A 511 18.09 8.17 -6.34
N SER A 512 16.91 7.91 -6.88
CA SER A 512 15.69 7.77 -6.09
C SER A 512 15.37 6.29 -5.87
N TYR A 513 15.01 5.90 -4.65
CA TYR A 513 14.60 4.53 -4.37
C TYR A 513 13.27 4.21 -5.07
N PRO A 514 13.18 3.17 -5.92
CA PRO A 514 11.96 2.81 -6.64
C PRO A 514 11.01 1.96 -5.76
N LEU A 515 10.83 2.35 -4.49
CA LEU A 515 9.98 1.65 -3.53
C LEU A 515 8.67 2.44 -3.32
N PRO A 516 7.48 1.81 -3.43
CA PRO A 516 6.20 2.45 -3.11
C PRO A 516 6.01 2.63 -1.59
N PRO A 517 5.17 3.58 -1.13
CA PRO A 517 4.86 3.74 0.29
C PRO A 517 4.37 2.46 0.99
N LEU A 518 3.50 1.69 0.32
CA LEU A 518 2.93 0.45 0.87
C LEU A 518 3.99 -0.64 1.10
N PHE A 519 5.15 -0.55 0.47
CA PHE A 519 6.25 -1.49 0.66
C PHE A 519 6.63 -1.62 2.14
N TYR A 520 6.73 -0.50 2.86
CA TYR A 520 7.22 -0.48 4.23
C TYR A 520 6.22 -1.15 5.19
N ASP A 521 4.93 -0.86 5.08
CA ASP A 521 3.87 -1.48 5.89
C ASP A 521 3.71 -2.98 5.59
N LEU A 522 3.73 -3.36 4.30
CA LEU A 522 3.68 -4.78 3.92
C LEU A 522 4.89 -5.55 4.41
N LYS A 523 6.10 -4.98 4.26
CA LYS A 523 7.33 -5.57 4.78
C LYS A 523 7.25 -5.73 6.30
N ALA A 524 6.71 -4.75 7.03
CA ALA A 524 6.58 -4.82 8.48
C ALA A 524 5.63 -5.96 8.90
N LYS A 525 4.47 -6.07 8.24
CA LYS A 525 3.48 -7.14 8.49
C LYS A 525 4.04 -8.53 8.16
N VAL A 526 4.68 -8.67 7.00
CA VAL A 526 5.27 -9.95 6.56
C VAL A 526 6.39 -10.37 7.50
N MET A 527 7.32 -9.47 7.81
CA MET A 527 8.46 -9.79 8.67
C MET A 527 8.02 -10.04 10.12
N LYS A 528 7.04 -9.31 10.64
CA LYS A 528 6.41 -9.58 11.95
C LYS A 528 5.82 -10.98 12.00
N HIS A 529 5.11 -11.40 10.95
CA HIS A 529 4.54 -12.75 10.87
C HIS A 529 5.63 -13.84 10.78
N LEU A 530 6.66 -13.64 9.97
CA LEU A 530 7.75 -14.61 9.77
C LEU A 530 8.65 -14.78 11.00
N THR A 531 8.89 -13.70 11.74
CA THR A 531 9.76 -13.69 12.93
C THR A 531 8.99 -13.92 14.23
N GLN A 532 7.65 -13.89 14.17
CA GLN A 532 6.77 -13.90 15.34
C GLN A 532 7.03 -12.75 16.32
N ALA A 533 7.64 -11.66 15.84
CA ALA A 533 8.01 -10.53 16.70
C ALA A 533 6.79 -9.82 17.31
N THR A 534 6.91 -9.50 18.59
CA THR A 534 5.89 -8.76 19.35
C THR A 534 6.35 -7.33 19.56
N PHE A 535 5.87 -6.42 18.70
CA PHE A 535 6.02 -4.98 18.87
C PHE A 535 4.70 -4.28 18.62
N LYS A 536 4.50 -3.15 19.30
CA LYS A 536 3.26 -2.35 19.30
C LYS A 536 2.99 -1.78 17.91
N GLU A 537 3.97 -1.10 17.33
CA GLU A 537 3.85 -0.48 16.02
C GLU A 537 5.21 -0.29 15.33
N THR A 538 5.14 0.00 14.02
CA THR A 538 6.27 0.49 13.22
C THR A 538 6.07 1.97 12.96
N LEU A 539 7.14 2.75 13.06
CA LEU A 539 7.15 4.19 12.78
C LEU A 539 8.34 4.58 11.90
N VAL A 540 8.30 5.78 11.33
CA VAL A 540 9.43 6.35 10.60
C VAL A 540 10.31 7.12 11.58
N ALA A 541 11.48 6.60 11.91
CA ALA A 541 12.44 7.23 12.81
C ALA A 541 13.28 8.32 12.11
N GLU A 542 13.43 8.22 10.78
CA GLU A 542 14.18 9.17 9.97
C GLU A 542 13.50 9.37 8.61
N LEU A 543 12.61 10.36 8.53
CA LEU A 543 12.05 10.79 7.26
C LEU A 543 12.96 11.86 6.65
N GLN A 544 13.55 11.59 5.49
CA GLN A 544 14.43 12.53 4.80
C GLN A 544 13.73 13.86 4.53
N ALA A 545 14.21 14.93 5.16
CA ALA A 545 13.69 16.28 5.01
C ALA A 545 14.81 17.34 4.86
N GLU A 546 16.03 16.90 4.54
CA GLU A 546 17.19 17.71 4.18
C GLU A 546 17.96 17.03 3.03
N PRO A 547 18.91 17.72 2.36
CA PRO A 547 19.75 17.13 1.33
C PRO A 547 20.65 16.02 1.88
N TRP A 548 20.89 14.99 1.07
CA TRP A 548 21.93 14.00 1.32
C TRP A 548 23.04 14.13 0.26
N PRO A 549 24.07 14.97 0.51
CA PRO A 549 25.08 15.28 -0.49
C PRO A 549 26.03 14.12 -0.77
N ALA A 550 26.88 14.29 -1.78
CA ALA A 550 27.92 13.33 -2.11
C ALA A 550 28.81 13.02 -0.90
N SER A 551 29.15 11.73 -0.75
CA SER A 551 29.76 11.19 0.47
C SER A 551 30.97 12.01 0.94
N ARG A 552 30.92 12.44 2.21
CA ARG A 552 31.99 13.07 3.01
C ARG A 552 32.21 14.58 2.86
N VAL A 553 31.38 15.29 2.10
CA VAL A 553 31.40 16.77 2.13
C VAL A 553 30.37 17.26 3.15
N PRO A 554 30.79 17.99 4.20
CA PRO A 554 29.85 18.64 5.11
C PRO A 554 28.93 19.59 4.35
N ILE A 555 27.63 19.56 4.67
CA ILE A 555 26.63 20.29 3.88
C ILE A 555 26.88 21.81 3.87
N GLN A 556 27.46 22.36 4.93
CA GLN A 556 27.80 23.77 5.08
C GLN A 556 28.93 24.21 4.14
N GLU A 557 29.72 23.27 3.61
CA GLU A 557 30.77 23.56 2.62
C GLU A 557 30.20 23.58 1.19
N ILE A 558 28.96 23.14 1.00
CA ILE A 558 28.29 23.08 -0.30
C ILE A 558 27.56 24.41 -0.53
N PRO A 559 27.75 25.08 -1.68
CA PRO A 559 27.02 26.31 -2.01
C PRO A 559 25.49 26.12 -1.91
N ILE A 560 24.78 27.10 -1.35
CA ILE A 560 23.32 27.04 -1.15
C ILE A 560 22.57 26.67 -2.45
N GLU A 561 22.96 27.25 -3.58
CA GLU A 561 22.34 26.94 -4.88
C GLU A 561 22.46 25.47 -5.28
N GLU A 562 23.54 24.81 -4.89
CA GLU A 562 23.76 23.39 -5.15
C GLU A 562 22.94 22.53 -4.18
N GLN A 563 22.83 22.93 -2.91
CA GLN A 563 21.94 22.29 -1.95
C GLN A 563 20.47 22.31 -2.42
N LEU A 564 20.01 23.44 -2.98
CA LEU A 564 18.66 23.60 -3.53
C LEU A 564 18.41 22.71 -4.77
N LYS A 565 19.46 22.44 -5.57
CA LYS A 565 19.37 21.48 -6.69
C LYS A 565 19.29 20.06 -6.19
N PHE A 566 20.04 19.72 -5.15
CA PHE A 566 20.04 18.39 -4.56
C PHE A 566 18.76 18.06 -3.81
N PHE A 567 18.10 19.06 -3.23
CA PHE A 567 16.88 18.87 -2.46
C PHE A 567 15.92 20.05 -2.65
N PRO A 568 15.28 20.17 -3.83
CA PRO A 568 14.33 21.24 -4.09
C PRO A 568 13.11 21.10 -3.17
N LEU A 569 12.40 22.20 -2.91
CA LEU A 569 11.20 22.18 -2.08
C LEU A 569 10.16 21.14 -2.56
N SER A 570 10.05 20.91 -3.86
CA SER A 570 9.18 19.86 -4.43
C SER A 570 9.52 18.46 -3.92
N GLN A 571 10.80 18.17 -3.66
CA GLN A 571 11.24 16.90 -3.08
C GLN A 571 10.78 16.77 -1.63
N LEU A 572 10.89 17.84 -0.82
CA LEU A 572 10.37 17.83 0.55
C LEU A 572 8.86 17.57 0.56
N LYS A 573 8.10 18.25 -0.30
CA LYS A 573 6.65 18.02 -0.46
C LYS A 573 6.34 16.56 -0.83
N ALA A 574 7.10 16.00 -1.77
CA ALA A 574 6.96 14.62 -2.19
C ALA A 574 7.27 13.63 -1.06
N ASN A 575 8.32 13.87 -0.27
CA ASN A 575 8.70 13.00 0.85
C ASN A 575 7.63 12.99 1.96
N ILE A 576 7.08 14.15 2.30
CA ILE A 576 5.99 14.26 3.29
C ILE A 576 4.72 13.55 2.79
N SER A 577 4.35 13.75 1.52
CA SER A 577 3.22 13.04 0.91
C SER A 577 3.46 11.53 0.87
N PHE A 578 4.68 11.10 0.55
CA PHE A 578 5.07 9.70 0.52
C PHE A 578 4.93 9.05 1.89
N ALA A 579 5.45 9.70 2.95
CA ALA A 579 5.32 9.22 4.32
C ALA A 579 3.85 9.04 4.71
N ARG A 580 2.98 10.00 4.37
CA ARG A 580 1.53 9.93 4.60
C ARG A 580 0.85 8.73 3.94
N GLU A 581 1.43 8.19 2.87
CA GLU A 581 0.92 7.00 2.16
C GLU A 581 1.46 5.66 2.73
N THR A 582 2.34 5.66 3.73
CA THR A 582 2.95 4.43 4.30
C THR A 582 2.12 3.72 5.36
N ASN A 583 0.93 4.24 5.70
CA ASN A 583 0.07 3.78 6.80
C ASN A 583 0.69 3.83 8.22
N PHE A 584 1.90 4.34 8.39
CA PHE A 584 2.48 4.56 9.71
C PHE A 584 1.87 5.79 10.38
N LYS A 585 1.74 5.75 11.71
CA LYS A 585 1.11 6.84 12.47
C LYS A 585 2.05 7.99 12.78
N THR A 586 3.33 7.68 13.01
CA THR A 586 4.34 8.65 13.45
C THR A 586 5.50 8.68 12.46
N ALA A 587 5.98 9.88 12.14
CA ALA A 587 7.22 10.08 11.40
C ALA A 587 8.06 11.22 11.98
N TYR A 588 9.32 10.92 12.31
CA TYR A 588 10.29 11.93 12.75
C TYR A 588 11.01 12.53 11.54
N LEU A 589 10.86 13.83 11.36
CA LEU A 589 11.49 14.58 10.27
C LEU A 589 12.98 14.77 10.57
N TRP A 590 13.81 14.38 9.60
CA TRP A 590 15.26 14.54 9.63
C TRP A 590 15.67 15.76 8.81
N GLY A 591 15.97 16.88 9.47
CA GLY A 591 16.33 18.13 8.77
C GLY A 591 16.09 19.45 9.50
N ALA A 592 15.67 19.41 10.77
CA ALA A 592 15.26 20.59 11.53
C ALA A 592 16.25 21.75 11.41
N GLU A 593 17.50 21.44 11.73
CA GLU A 593 18.61 22.36 11.83
C GLU A 593 18.93 22.97 10.47
N TRP A 594 18.84 22.14 9.42
CA TRP A 594 19.04 22.59 8.04
C TRP A 594 17.97 23.58 7.61
N TRP A 595 16.71 23.43 8.01
CA TRP A 595 15.65 24.41 7.65
C TRP A 595 15.91 25.78 8.25
N TYR A 596 16.36 25.84 9.51
CA TYR A 596 16.73 27.11 10.16
C TYR A 596 17.97 27.72 9.51
N PHE A 597 18.97 26.90 9.18
CA PHE A 597 20.12 27.33 8.41
C PHE A 597 19.72 27.93 7.05
N MET A 598 18.84 27.28 6.29
CA MET A 598 18.33 27.79 5.01
C MET A 598 17.54 29.08 5.17
N ALA A 599 16.72 29.20 6.22
CA ALA A 599 15.98 30.43 6.52
C ALA A 599 16.91 31.62 6.76
N LEU A 600 18.02 31.42 7.50
CA LEU A 600 19.05 32.47 7.69
C LEU A 600 19.77 32.86 6.40
N HIS A 601 19.82 31.96 5.42
CA HIS A 601 20.44 32.18 4.11
C HIS A 601 19.43 32.61 3.03
N GLY A 602 18.26 33.13 3.42
CA GLY A 602 17.28 33.70 2.50
C GLY A 602 16.30 32.69 1.87
N HIS A 603 16.26 31.45 2.37
CA HIS A 603 15.39 30.37 1.88
C HIS A 603 14.42 29.86 2.97
N PRO A 604 13.50 30.70 3.49
CA PRO A 604 12.57 30.30 4.55
C PRO A 604 11.48 29.32 4.09
N GLU A 605 11.31 29.11 2.78
CA GLU A 605 10.23 28.31 2.20
C GLU A 605 10.19 26.85 2.71
N TYR A 606 11.33 26.29 3.12
CA TYR A 606 11.39 24.96 3.72
C TYR A 606 10.75 24.96 5.12
N LEU A 607 11.15 25.91 5.97
CA LEU A 607 10.62 26.06 7.32
C LEU A 607 9.11 26.36 7.30
N GLU A 608 8.67 27.27 6.44
CA GLU A 608 7.25 27.64 6.30
C GLU A 608 6.40 26.48 5.76
N TYR A 609 6.95 25.67 4.85
CA TYR A 609 6.26 24.47 4.39
C TYR A 609 6.10 23.42 5.50
N ILE A 610 7.12 23.21 6.33
CA ILE A 610 7.01 22.30 7.48
C ILE A 610 5.99 22.83 8.49
N LYS A 611 6.03 24.12 8.83
CA LYS A 611 5.05 24.76 9.73
C LYS A 611 3.61 24.51 9.28
N SER A 612 3.33 24.68 7.98
CA SER A 612 1.99 24.41 7.44
C SER A 612 1.66 22.92 7.36
N SER A 613 2.64 22.05 7.13
CA SER A 613 2.42 20.61 6.95
C SER A 613 2.21 19.83 8.25
N ILE A 614 2.79 20.28 9.37
CA ILE A 614 2.66 19.63 10.69
C ILE A 614 1.36 20.04 11.39
N ASN A 615 0.85 21.25 11.15
CA ASN A 615 -0.35 21.79 11.81
C ASN A 615 -1.68 21.38 11.13
N HIS A 616 -1.64 20.50 10.12
CA HIS A 616 -2.77 19.99 9.36
C HIS A 616 -2.70 18.46 9.25
#